data_AF-A0A356DSB4-F1
#
_entry.id   AF-A0A356DSB4-F1
#
_cell.length_a   1.000
_cell.length_b   1.000
_cell.length_c   1.000
_cell.angle_alpha   90.00
_cell.angle_beta   90.00
_cell.angle_gamma   90.00
#
_symmetry.space_group_name_H-M   'P 1'
#
loop_
_entity.id
_entity.type
_entity.pdbx_description
1 polymer ?
#
loop_
_entity_poly.entity_id
_entity_poly.type
_entity_poly.pdbx_seq_one_letter_code
_entity_poly.pdbx_strand_id
1 'polypeptide(L)' 'MMRILINNALQVERSKFLQAEQYERTEGRKGHANDFKPKSVKTRMGEITFAVPQVSAMGC' A
#
# COMPACT_ATOMS: atom_id res chain seq x y z
N MET A 1 -2.93 -4.32 -17.56
CA MET A 1 -2.52 -2.94 -17.21
C MET A 1 -3.14 -2.40 -15.93
N MET A 2 -4.47 -2.47 -15.73
CA MET A 2 -5.14 -1.91 -14.54
C MET A 2 -4.52 -2.33 -13.20
N ARG A 3 -4.18 -3.62 -13.04
CA ARG A 3 -3.51 -4.14 -11.83
C ARG A 3 -2.20 -3.42 -11.48
N ILE A 4 -1.38 -3.11 -12.48
CA ILE A 4 -0.06 -2.48 -12.28
C ILE A 4 -0.23 -1.03 -11.82
N LEU A 5 -1.20 -0.32 -12.40
CA LEU A 5 -1.54 1.05 -12.01
C LEU A 5 -2.05 1.10 -10.57
N ILE A 6 -2.96 0.19 -10.20
CA ILE A 6 -3.49 0.11 -8.84
C ILE A 6 -2.39 -0.21 -7.85
N ASN A 7 -1.53 -1.19 -8.14
CA ASN A 7 -0.42 -1.55 -7.24
C ASN A 7 0.55 -0.37 -7.04
N ASN A 8 0.89 0.37 -8.09
CA ASN A 8 1.76 1.56 -7.97
C ASN A 8 1.09 2.67 -7.15
N ALA A 9 -0.18 2.97 -7.43
CA ALA A 9 -0.91 3.98 -6.69
C ALA A 9 -0.98 3.65 -5.18
N LEU A 10 -1.22 2.38 -4.85
CA LEU A 10 -1.25 1.89 -3.48
C LEU A 10 0.12 1.97 -2.79
N GLN A 11 1.22 1.75 -3.52
CA GLN A 11 2.57 1.92 -2.97
C GLN A 11 2.84 3.38 -2.60
N VAL A 12 2.43 4.32 -3.45
CA VAL A 12 2.55 5.76 -3.19
C VAL A 12 1.67 6.21 -2.02
N GLU A 13 0.42 5.74 -1.97
CA GLU A 13 -0.49 5.97 -0.83
C GLU A 13 0.11 5.48 0.48
N ARG A 14 0.73 4.29 0.49
CA ARG A 14 1.40 3.76 1.67
C ARG A 14 2.54 4.66 2.15
N SER A 15 3.43 5.10 1.25
CA SER A 15 4.54 5.99 1.62
C SER A 15 4.02 7.29 2.24
N LYS A 16 2.97 7.88 1.64
CA LYS A 16 2.30 9.09 2.17
C LYS A 16 1.67 8.85 3.54
N PHE A 17 0.98 7.73 3.73
CA PHE A 17 0.36 7.37 4.99
C PHE A 17 1.39 7.16 6.12
N LEU A 18 2.51 6.50 5.80
CA LEU A 18 3.59 6.26 6.76
C LEU A 18 4.47 7.49 7.00
N GLN A 19 4.31 8.55 6.18
CA GLN A 19 5.18 9.74 6.14
C GLN A 19 6.66 9.39 5.97
N ALA A 20 6.93 8.29 5.26
CA ALA A 20 8.27 7.76 5.09
C ALA A 20 8.35 6.96 3.78
N GLU A 21 9.38 7.20 3.00
CA GLU A 21 9.67 6.37 1.82
C GLU A 21 10.26 5.00 2.21
N GLN A 22 10.36 4.12 1.22
CA GLN A 22 10.92 2.79 1.41
C GLN A 22 12.37 2.87 1.89
N TYR A 23 12.65 2.30 3.07
CA TYR A 23 13.94 2.36 3.79
C TYR A 23 14.37 3.74 4.29
N GLU A 24 13.54 4.77 4.13
CA GLU A 24 13.82 6.08 4.71
C GLU A 24 13.74 6.01 6.23
N ARG A 25 14.69 6.65 6.90
CA ARG A 25 14.67 6.90 8.34
C ARG A 25 14.24 8.34 8.56
N THR A 26 13.05 8.51 9.12
CA THR A 26 12.47 9.81 9.43
C THR A 26 11.86 9.76 10.82
N GLU A 27 12.06 10.82 11.59
CA GLU A 27 11.53 10.95 12.95
C GLU A 27 10.00 11.04 12.95
N GLY A 28 9.38 11.44 11.82
CA GLY A 28 7.92 11.54 11.65
C GLY A 28 7.23 10.25 11.21
N ARG A 29 7.93 9.10 11.16
CA ARG A 29 7.34 7.84 10.66
C ARG A 29 6.18 7.38 11.56
N LYS A 30 5.00 7.20 10.96
CA LYS A 30 3.76 6.81 11.68
C LYS A 30 3.56 5.30 11.85
N GLY A 31 4.42 4.48 11.27
CA GLY A 31 4.30 3.02 11.32
C GLY A 31 5.28 2.30 10.41
N HIS A 32 5.12 0.99 10.32
CA HIS A 32 5.97 0.15 9.47
C HIS A 32 5.18 -0.45 8.31
N ALA A 33 5.80 -0.41 7.13
CA ALA A 33 5.33 -1.13 5.96
C ALA A 33 5.62 -2.63 6.16
N ASN A 34 4.59 -3.45 6.02
CA ASN A 34 4.70 -4.91 6.02
C ASN A 34 4.45 -5.46 4.60
N ASP A 35 4.11 -6.73 4.53
CA ASP A 35 3.69 -7.45 3.33
C ASP A 35 2.45 -6.87 2.65
N PHE A 36 2.18 -7.39 1.44
CA PHE A 36 0.97 -7.10 0.70
C PHE A 36 -0.01 -8.28 0.77
N LYS A 37 -1.31 -7.98 0.94
CA LYS A 37 -2.37 -8.98 0.88
C LYS A 37 -3.14 -8.91 -0.44
N PRO A 38 -3.41 -10.04 -1.12
CA PRO A 38 -4.20 -10.04 -2.34
C PRO A 38 -5.66 -9.66 -2.03
N LYS A 39 -6.25 -8.81 -2.86
CA LYS A 39 -7.68 -8.46 -2.84
C LYS A 39 -8.24 -8.52 -4.25
N SER A 40 -9.35 -9.24 -4.41
CA SER A 40 -10.11 -9.29 -5.66
C SER A 40 -11.32 -8.37 -5.59
N VAL A 41 -11.55 -7.61 -6.66
CA VAL A 41 -12.72 -6.72 -6.80
C VAL A 41 -13.37 -6.97 -8.16
N LYS A 42 -14.70 -7.09 -8.16
CA LYS A 42 -15.50 -7.16 -9.40
C LYS A 42 -15.68 -5.75 -9.96
N THR A 43 -15.22 -5.55 -11.19
CA THR A 43 -15.35 -4.28 -11.92
C THR A 43 -16.17 -4.49 -13.19
N ARG A 44 -16.55 -3.41 -13.88
CA ARG A 44 -17.22 -3.50 -15.20
C ARG A 44 -16.36 -4.21 -16.25
N MET A 45 -15.04 -4.27 -16.06
CA MET A 45 -14.09 -4.93 -16.96
C MET A 45 -13.75 -6.37 -16.53
N GLY A 46 -14.47 -6.91 -15.55
CA GLY A 46 -14.21 -8.24 -14.96
C GLY A 46 -13.59 -8.17 -13.56
N GLU A 47 -13.22 -9.34 -13.04
CA GLU A 47 -12.56 -9.46 -11.74
C GLU A 47 -11.08 -9.07 -11.85
N ILE A 48 -10.63 -8.23 -10.92
CA ILE A 48 -9.24 -7.76 -10.86
C ILE A 48 -8.70 -8.06 -9.46
N THR A 49 -7.60 -8.81 -9.42
CA THR A 49 -6.85 -9.08 -8.18
C THR A 49 -5.62 -8.18 -8.08
N PHE A 50 -5.51 -7.41 -7.01
CA PHE A 50 -4.38 -6.51 -6.75
C PHE A 50 -3.84 -6.67 -5.33
N ALA A 51 -2.68 -6.07 -5.07
CA ALA A 51 -1.93 -6.22 -3.83
C ALA A 51 -2.16 -5.02 -2.92
N VAL A 52 -2.84 -5.23 -1.79
CA VAL A 52 -3.14 -4.18 -0.80
C VAL A 52 -2.00 -4.10 0.21
N PRO A 53 -1.39 -2.93 0.43
CA PRO A 53 -0.34 -2.76 1.41
C PRO A 53 -0.86 -2.96 2.84
N GLN A 54 -0.12 -3.73 3.64
CA GLN A 54 -0.36 -3.80 5.08
C GLN A 54 0.54 -2.80 5.81
N VAL A 55 -0.06 -2.03 6.71
CA VAL A 55 0.64 -1.10 7.60
C VAL A 55 0.33 -1.48 9.04
N SER A 56 1.36 -1.50 9.89
CA SER A 56 1.18 -1.59 11.33
C SER A 56 1.37 -0.21 11.94
N ALA A 57 0.44 0.18 12.82
CA ALA A 57 0.58 1.40 13.60
C ALA A 57 1.83 1.30 14.49
N MET A 58 2.61 2.38 14.54
CA MET A 58 3.55 2.56 15.66
C MET A 58 2.67 2.84 16.88
N GLY A 59 2.68 1.96 17.88
CA GLY A 59 1.76 2.04 19.01
C GLY A 59 1.78 3.41 19.69
N CYS A 60 0.58 3.90 20.01
CA CYS A 60 0.35 4.88 21.05
C CYS A 60 -0.64 4.25 22.05
#